data_AF-X1DN88-F1
#
_entry.id   AF-X1DN88-F1
#
_cell.length_a   1.000
_cell.length_b   1.000
_cell.length_c   1.000
_cell.angle_alpha   90.00
_cell.angle_beta   90.00
_cell.angle_gamma   90.00
#
_symmetry.space_group_name_H-M   'P 1'
#
loop_
_entity.id
_entity.type
_entity.pdbx_description
1 polymer ?
#
loop_
_entity_poly.entity_id
_entity_poly.type
_entity_poly.pdbx_seq_one_letter_code
_entity_poly.pdbx_strand_id
1 'polypeptide(L)'
;MEKIGAVMVVGAGIGGSQAALDLADSGYKVYLIESTTSIGGVMAQLDKTFPTNDCAMCIVSPKLVETGRHQNIDLSINCEIQDVIGEAGNFTIKVLKKSL
;
A
#
# COMPACT_ATOMS: atom_id res chain seq x y z
N MET A 1 16.09 23.69 1.21
CA MET A 1 15.78 22.55 2.09
C MET A 1 15.11 21.51 1.21
N GLU A 2 15.87 20.52 0.77
CA GLU A 2 15.42 19.51 -0.18
C GLU A 2 14.45 18.58 0.56
N LYS A 3 13.15 18.72 0.29
CA LYS A 3 12.14 17.87 0.93
C LYS A 3 12.22 16.49 0.30
N ILE A 4 12.98 15.60 0.94
CA ILE A 4 12.91 14.15 0.73
C ILE A 4 11.60 13.70 1.39
N GLY A 5 10.50 13.72 0.65
CA GLY A 5 9.19 13.37 1.20
C GLY A 5 9.06 11.86 1.37
N ALA A 6 8.74 11.41 2.58
CA ALA A 6 8.25 10.06 2.82
C ALA A 6 6.74 10.09 3.05
N VAL A 7 6.02 9.12 2.50
CA VAL A 7 4.57 8.98 2.64
C VAL A 7 4.25 7.61 3.19
N MET A 8 3.31 7.51 4.13
CA MET A 8 2.77 6.24 4.58
C MET A 8 1.37 6.05 3.99
N VAL A 9 1.14 4.90 3.36
CA VAL A 9 -0.16 4.45 2.86
C VAL A 9 -0.64 3.31 3.74
N VAL A 10 -1.88 3.41 4.22
CA VAL A 10 -2.50 2.42 5.11
C VAL A 10 -3.57 1.64 4.36
N GLY A 11 -3.36 0.34 4.23
CA GLY A 11 -4.18 -0.60 3.47
C GLY A 11 -3.62 -0.83 2.06
N ALA A 12 -3.26 -2.07 1.76
CA ALA A 12 -2.74 -2.52 0.47
C ALA A 12 -3.81 -3.18 -0.40
N GLY A 13 -5.04 -2.63 -0.39
CA GLY A 13 -6.05 -2.93 -1.39
C GLY A 13 -5.72 -2.31 -2.76
N ILE A 14 -6.63 -2.41 -3.73
CA ILE A 14 -6.42 -1.83 -5.08
C ILE A 14 -6.14 -0.32 -5.03
N GLY A 15 -6.87 0.42 -4.19
CA GLY A 15 -6.70 1.88 -4.07
C GLY A 15 -5.37 2.27 -3.42
N GLY A 16 -5.00 1.61 -2.31
CA GLY A 16 -3.74 1.89 -1.63
C GLY A 16 -2.52 1.44 -2.43
N SER A 17 -2.62 0.31 -3.14
CA SER A 17 -1.56 -0.16 -4.05
C SER A 17 -1.33 0.83 -5.19
N GLN A 18 -2.39 1.36 -5.80
CA GLN A 18 -2.28 2.40 -6.83
C GLN A 18 -1.68 3.69 -6.27
N ALA A 19 -2.19 4.18 -5.14
CA ALA A 19 -1.67 5.39 -4.51
C ALA A 19 -0.17 5.26 -4.16
N ALA A 20 0.23 4.08 -3.68
CA ALA A 20 1.63 3.79 -3.39
C ALA A 20 2.50 3.80 -4.64
N LEU A 21 2.03 3.22 -5.75
CA LEU A 21 2.73 3.26 -7.04
C LEU A 21 2.88 4.70 -7.57
N ASP A 22 1.78 5.46 -7.63
CA ASP A 22 1.79 6.83 -8.16
C ASP A 22 2.76 7.74 -7.38
N LEU A 23 2.79 7.60 -6.05
CA LEU A 23 3.71 8.34 -5.17
C LEU A 23 5.16 7.88 -5.35
N ALA A 24 5.38 6.58 -5.48
CA ALA A 24 6.70 6.00 -5.61
C ALA A 24 7.35 6.34 -6.97
N ASP A 25 6.56 6.34 -8.04
CA ASP A 25 6.94 6.77 -9.39
C ASP A 25 7.21 8.29 -9.46
N SER A 26 6.50 9.06 -8.63
CA SER A 26 6.76 10.50 -8.44
C SER A 26 8.04 10.79 -7.64
N GLY A 27 8.76 9.76 -7.19
CA GLY A 27 10.04 9.87 -6.50
C GLY A 27 9.95 9.94 -4.97
N TYR A 28 8.77 9.74 -4.39
CA TYR A 28 8.62 9.69 -2.92
C TYR A 28 8.98 8.30 -2.37
N LYS A 29 9.55 8.26 -1.16
CA LYS A 29 9.67 7.01 -0.41
C LYS A 29 8.30 6.67 0.17
N VAL A 30 7.78 5.48 -0.10
CA VAL A 30 6.45 5.05 0.36
C VAL A 30 6.58 3.91 1.36
N TYR A 31 5.92 4.03 2.50
CA TYR A 31 5.69 2.95 3.45
C TYR A 31 4.26 2.44 3.26
N LEU A 32 4.09 1.23 2.76
CA LEU A 32 2.78 0.63 2.55
C LEU A 32 2.50 -0.39 3.66
N ILE A 33 1.53 -0.09 4.51
CA ILE A 33 1.18 -0.91 5.68
C ILE A 33 -0.11 -1.66 5.41
N GLU A 34 -0.11 -2.97 5.59
CA GLU A 34 -1.27 -3.84 5.44
C GLU A 34 -1.51 -4.64 6.73
N SER A 35 -2.77 -4.68 7.18
CA SER A 35 -3.15 -5.31 8.44
C SER A 35 -3.30 -6.83 8.32
N THR A 36 -3.58 -7.33 7.12
CA THR A 36 -3.70 -8.75 6.82
C THR A 36 -2.37 -9.34 6.34
N THR A 37 -2.34 -10.67 6.16
CA THR A 37 -1.14 -11.41 5.72
C THR A 37 -0.91 -11.35 4.21
N SER A 38 -1.75 -10.66 3.46
CA SER A 38 -1.64 -10.54 2.00
C SER A 38 -2.14 -9.18 1.51
N ILE A 39 -1.68 -8.77 0.34
CA ILE A 39 -2.10 -7.54 -0.35
C ILE A 39 -3.18 -7.87 -1.39
N GLY A 40 -3.97 -6.86 -1.79
CA GLY A 40 -5.06 -7.00 -2.77
C GLY A 40 -6.45 -6.65 -2.24
N GLY A 41 -6.64 -6.71 -0.92
CA GLY A 41 -7.89 -6.37 -0.25
C GLY A 41 -9.09 -7.17 -0.79
N VAL A 42 -10.27 -6.55 -0.77
CA VAL A 42 -11.52 -7.18 -1.22
C VAL A 42 -11.50 -7.51 -2.72
N MET A 43 -10.86 -6.68 -3.54
CA MET A 43 -10.89 -6.87 -4.99
C MET A 43 -10.20 -8.19 -5.42
N ALA A 44 -9.18 -8.62 -4.68
CA ALA A 44 -8.53 -9.92 -4.91
C ALA A 44 -9.43 -11.14 -4.59
N GLN A 45 -10.55 -10.93 -3.90
CA GLN A 45 -11.52 -11.96 -3.55
C GLN A 45 -12.68 -12.04 -4.57
N LEU A 46 -12.78 -11.08 -5.47
CA LEU A 46 -13.83 -11.04 -6.50
C LEU A 46 -13.44 -11.93 -7.69
N ASP A 47 -14.44 -12.54 -8.31
CA ASP A 47 -14.26 -13.25 -9.58
C ASP A 47 -14.18 -12.24 -10.74
N LYS A 48 -15.17 -11.35 -10.81
CA LYS A 48 -15.32 -10.38 -11.91
C LYS A 48 -15.64 -8.97 -11.42
N THR A 49 -15.39 -8.00 -12.29
CA THR A 49 -15.63 -6.58 -12.01
C THR A 49 -16.65 -5.98 -12.98
N PHE A 50 -17.71 -5.36 -12.45
CA PHE A 50 -18.64 -4.58 -13.27
C PHE A 50 -17.98 -3.24 -13.66
N PRO A 51 -18.26 -2.67 -14.86
CA PRO A 51 -19.19 -3.10 -15.90
C PRO A 51 -18.64 -4.06 -16.94
N THR A 52 -17.32 -4.17 -17.06
CA THR A 52 -16.67 -4.90 -18.16
C THR A 52 -16.77 -6.42 -18.01
N ASN A 53 -17.05 -6.89 -16.79
CA ASN A 53 -17.10 -8.30 -16.41
C ASN A 53 -15.75 -9.00 -16.59
N ASP A 54 -14.66 -8.23 -16.52
CA ASP A 54 -13.29 -8.75 -16.56
C ASP A 54 -12.95 -9.48 -15.25
N CYS A 55 -12.07 -10.48 -15.35
CA CYS A 55 -11.52 -11.18 -14.20
C CYS A 55 -10.81 -10.19 -13.28
N ALA A 56 -11.23 -10.12 -12.01
CA ALA A 56 -10.69 -9.15 -11.06
C ALA A 56 -9.20 -9.38 -10.82
N MET A 57 -8.78 -10.64 -10.74
CA MET A 57 -7.37 -10.99 -10.54
C MET A 57 -6.49 -10.56 -11.72
N CYS A 58 -7.01 -10.57 -12.96
CA CYS A 58 -6.27 -10.10 -14.13
C CYS A 58 -5.94 -8.60 -14.05
N ILE A 59 -6.78 -7.81 -13.37
CA ILE A 59 -6.58 -6.37 -13.20
C ILE A 59 -5.70 -6.07 -11.97
N VAL A 60 -5.94 -6.79 -10.86
CA VAL A 60 -5.27 -6.52 -9.58
C VAL A 60 -3.85 -7.06 -9.55
N SER A 61 -3.63 -8.28 -10.04
CA SER A 61 -2.33 -8.96 -9.93
C SER A 61 -1.15 -8.18 -10.50
N PRO A 62 -1.20 -7.52 -11.69
CA PRO A 62 -0.04 -6.75 -12.16
C PRO A 62 0.33 -5.62 -11.20
N LYS A 63 -0.67 -4.89 -10.69
CA LYS A 63 -0.44 -3.80 -9.73
C LYS A 63 0.17 -4.29 -8.43
N LEU A 64 -0.31 -5.41 -7.89
CA LEU A 64 0.26 -5.97 -6.65
C LEU A 64 1.72 -6.43 -6.85
N VAL A 65 2.03 -7.02 -8.01
CA VAL A 65 3.41 -7.44 -8.33
C VAL A 65 4.32 -6.22 -8.49
N GLU A 66 3.86 -5.17 -9.15
CA GLU A 66 4.59 -3.90 -9.27
C GLU A 66 4.80 -3.27 -7.89
N THR A 67 3.75 -3.12 -7.08
CA THR A 67 3.84 -2.57 -5.73
C THR A 67 4.85 -3.35 -4.87
N GLY A 68 4.83 -4.68 -4.93
CA GLY A 68 5.75 -5.52 -4.16
C GLY A 68 7.20 -5.52 -4.65
N ARG A 69 7.48 -5.06 -5.87
CA ARG A 69 8.81 -5.02 -6.47
C ARG A 69 9.40 -3.61 -6.58
N HIS A 70 8.60 -2.58 -6.35
CA HIS A 70 9.00 -1.20 -6.53
C HIS A 70 10.04 -0.77 -5.47
N GLN A 71 11.20 -0.27 -5.88
CA GLN A 71 12.33 0.03 -4.98
C GLN A 71 12.01 1.13 -3.94
N ASN A 72 11.15 2.08 -4.31
CA ASN A 72 10.72 3.15 -3.41
C ASN A 72 9.58 2.75 -2.48
N ILE A 73 9.02 1.54 -2.59
CA ILE A 73 7.93 1.06 -1.73
C ILE A 73 8.49 0.09 -0.70
N ASP A 74 8.26 0.37 0.58
CA ASP A 74 8.51 -0.54 1.69
C ASP A 74 7.17 -1.14 2.14
N LEU A 75 6.92 -2.39 1.73
CA LEU A 75 5.69 -3.11 2.02
C LEU A 75 5.83 -3.90 3.32
N SER A 76 4.96 -3.61 4.28
CA SER A 76 4.86 -4.34 5.54
C SER A 76 3.44 -4.89 5.73
N ILE A 77 3.32 -6.21 5.63
CA ILE A 77 2.09 -6.97 5.89
C ILE A 77 1.99 -7.39 7.36
N ASN A 78 0.78 -7.80 7.78
CA ASN A 78 0.46 -8.22 9.13
C ASN A 78 0.83 -7.16 10.19
N CYS A 79 0.60 -5.89 9.83
CA CYS A 79 1.01 -4.73 10.60
C CYS A 79 -0.21 -3.89 11.01
N GLU A 80 -0.25 -3.50 12.28
CA GLU A 80 -1.31 -2.65 12.82
C GLU A 80 -0.73 -1.33 13.33
N ILE A 81 -1.41 -0.23 13.02
CA ILE A 81 -1.02 1.10 13.50
C ILE A 81 -1.52 1.26 14.93
N GLN A 82 -0.60 1.52 15.85
CA GLN A 82 -0.90 1.68 17.27
C GLN A 82 -1.09 3.15 17.64
N ASP A 83 -0.26 4.03 17.08
CA ASP A 83 -0.28 5.44 17.43
C ASP A 83 0.26 6.30 16.29
N VAL A 84 -0.28 7.52 16.17
CA VAL A 84 0.09 8.52 15.17
C VAL A 84 0.25 9.86 15.89
N ILE A 85 1.48 10.34 15.96
CA ILE A 85 1.82 11.62 16.59
C ILE A 85 2.50 12.54 15.58
N GLY A 86 2.40 13.84 15.81
CA GLY A 86 3.02 14.88 14.97
C GLY A 86 2.02 15.65 14.11
N GLU A 87 2.53 16.30 13.07
CA GLU A 87 1.77 17.23 12.22
C GLU A 87 2.10 17.04 10.74
N ALA A 88 1.38 17.73 9.86
CA ALA A 88 1.56 17.62 8.42
C ALA A 88 3.02 17.83 7.99
N GLY A 89 3.64 16.77 7.47
CA GLY A 89 5.04 16.77 7.02
C GLY A 89 6.05 16.29 8.07
N ASN A 90 5.62 16.06 9.31
CA ASN A 90 6.45 15.50 10.38
C ASN A 90 5.63 14.55 11.27
N PHE A 91 5.28 13.38 10.72
CA PHE A 91 4.57 12.34 11.45
C PHE A 91 5.53 11.29 12.00
N THR A 92 5.32 10.87 13.24
CA THR A 92 5.92 9.67 13.81
C THR A 92 4.80 8.66 14.07
N ILE A 93 4.90 7.49 13.45
CA ILE A 93 3.87 6.46 13.49
C ILE A 93 4.44 5.22 14.15
N LYS A 94 3.74 4.70 15.15
CA LYS A 94 4.10 3.45 15.82
C LYS A 94 3.34 2.29 15.16
N VAL A 95 4.07 1.39 14.54
CA VAL A 95 3.53 0.21 13.86
C VAL A 95 3.89 -1.05 14.64
N LEU A 96 2.89 -1.89 14.94
CA LEU A 96 3.07 -3.21 15.52
C LEU A 96 3.05 -4.25 14.39
N LYS A 97 4.19 -4.89 14.14
CA LYS A 97 4.26 -6.05 13.24
C LYS A 97 3.94 -7.32 14.03
N LYS A 98 2.86 -7.99 13.66
CA LYS A 98 2.49 -9.27 14.28
C LYS A 98 3.39 -10.37 13.70
N SER A 99 3.80 -11.33 14.55
CA SER A 99 4.48 -12.53 14.05
C SER A 99 3.52 -13.34 13.21
N LEU A 100 4.03 -13.94 12.13
CA LEU A 100 3.36 -15.01 11.40
C LEU A 100 3.41 -16.31 12.21
#